data_AF-A0A173W7T3-F1
#
_entry.id   AF-A0A173W7T3-F1
#
_cell.length_a   1.000
_cell.length_b   1.000
_cell.length_c   1.000
_cell.angle_alpha   90.00
_cell.angle_beta   90.00
_cell.angle_gamma   90.00
#
_symmetry.space_group_name_H-M   'P 1'
#
loop_
_entity.id
_entity.type
_entity.pdbx_description
1 polymer ?
#
loop_
_entity_poly.entity_id
_entity_poly.type
_entity_poly.pdbx_seq_one_letter_code
_entity_poly.pdbx_strand_id
1 'polypeptide(L)'
;MASTTRWRDTVVENIDQAIQKLIDDVTEEEKVTNIIWENWSIQKCFTDNKTIKLNGKDIKFNYITYAYDQVDTTNENKTARKDGFIIVYSTGYDVNYIIDQNSYAMKLLRKLLSYNGRNELERGNFDFSNDFFSWLIYRVYNKNCNIEVFLEKEKNLR
;
A
#
# COMPACT_ATOMS: atom_id res chain seq x y z
N MET A 1 -5.84 -12.64 -9.59
CA MET A 1 -4.53 -12.46 -8.93
C MET A 1 -4.51 -11.04 -8.35
N ALA A 2 -4.62 -10.89 -7.04
CA ALA A 2 -4.51 -9.59 -6.39
C ALA A 2 -3.03 -9.16 -6.44
N SER A 3 -2.71 -8.20 -7.30
CA SER A 3 -1.37 -7.62 -7.36
C SER A 3 -1.34 -6.44 -6.41
N THR A 4 -0.59 -6.57 -5.30
CA THR A 4 -0.35 -5.45 -4.39
C THR A 4 0.58 -4.45 -5.04
N THR A 5 0.32 -3.15 -4.89
CA THR A 5 1.23 -2.10 -5.34
C THR A 5 1.85 -1.37 -4.15
N ARG A 6 3.05 -0.82 -4.37
CA ARG A 6 3.78 -0.03 -3.38
C ARG A 6 3.82 1.43 -3.79
N TRP A 7 3.65 2.31 -2.83
CA TRP A 7 3.67 3.76 -3.02
C TRP A 7 4.49 4.43 -1.93
N ARG A 8 5.22 5.47 -2.27
CA ARG A 8 5.95 6.33 -1.34
C ARG A 8 5.21 7.66 -1.22
N ASP A 9 5.00 8.12 0.01
CA ASP A 9 4.51 9.45 0.29
C ASP A 9 5.66 10.46 0.20
N THR A 10 5.46 11.57 -0.51
CA THR A 10 6.44 12.66 -0.60
C THR A 10 6.07 13.87 0.26
N VAL A 11 4.88 13.86 0.87
CA VAL A 11 4.31 14.98 1.63
C VAL A 11 4.39 14.71 3.13
N VAL A 12 4.12 13.49 3.56
CA VAL A 12 4.06 13.11 4.96
C VAL A 12 5.31 12.35 5.38
N GLU A 13 6.01 12.89 6.37
CA GLU A 13 7.23 12.30 6.94
C GLU A 13 6.92 11.37 8.12
N ASN A 14 5.76 11.53 8.76
CA ASN A 14 5.37 10.77 9.95
C ASN A 14 4.22 9.79 9.67
N ILE A 15 4.45 8.51 9.97
CA ILE A 15 3.45 7.45 9.87
C ILE A 15 2.17 7.75 10.67
N ASP A 16 2.26 8.37 11.83
CA ASP A 16 1.11 8.68 12.68
C ASP A 16 0.20 9.72 11.98
N GLN A 17 0.79 10.70 11.30
CA GLN A 17 0.06 11.69 10.50
C GLN A 17 -0.57 11.05 9.25
N ALA A 18 0.15 10.16 8.56
CA ALA A 18 -0.38 9.45 7.41
C ALA A 18 -1.58 8.58 7.78
N ILE A 19 -1.48 7.87 8.90
CA ILE A 19 -2.56 7.05 9.45
C ILE A 19 -3.77 7.91 9.81
N GLN A 20 -3.56 9.07 10.45
CA GLN A 20 -4.65 9.99 10.77
C GLN A 20 -5.39 10.39 9.51
N LYS A 21 -4.68 10.84 8.47
CA LYS A 21 -5.30 11.20 7.19
C LYS A 21 -6.08 10.05 6.57
N LEU A 22 -5.52 8.84 6.56
CA LEU A 22 -6.18 7.66 5.97
C LEU A 22 -7.52 7.30 6.62
N ILE A 23 -7.74 7.68 7.88
CA ILE A 23 -8.94 7.32 8.66
C ILE A 23 -9.85 8.51 8.87
N ASP A 24 -9.35 9.73 8.62
CA ASP A 24 -10.15 10.93 8.66
C ASP A 24 -11.28 10.84 7.63
N ASP A 25 -12.32 11.65 7.84
CA ASP A 25 -13.52 11.59 7.00
C ASP A 25 -13.14 11.87 5.53
N VAL A 26 -13.44 10.91 4.67
CA VAL A 26 -13.22 11.03 3.24
C VAL A 26 -14.17 12.08 2.70
N THR A 27 -13.63 13.22 2.26
CA THR A 27 -14.44 14.31 1.70
C THR A 27 -15.23 13.80 0.50
N GLU A 28 -16.55 13.98 0.53
CA GLU A 28 -17.43 13.64 -0.59
C GLU A 28 -17.05 14.49 -1.81
N GLU A 29 -16.84 13.84 -2.95
CA GLU A 29 -16.56 14.56 -4.20
C GLU A 29 -17.82 15.31 -4.66
N GLU A 30 -17.64 16.53 -5.17
CA GLU A 30 -18.65 17.13 -6.03
C GLU A 30 -18.93 16.17 -7.19
N LYS A 31 -20.21 15.99 -7.55
CA LYS A 31 -20.75 15.04 -8.55
C LYS A 31 -20.31 15.35 -9.98
N VAL A 32 -19.01 15.51 -10.22
CA VAL A 32 -18.42 15.87 -11.52
C VAL A 32 -18.18 14.63 -12.38
N THR A 33 -18.11 13.43 -11.78
CA THR A 33 -17.88 12.17 -12.50
C THR A 33 -19.04 11.19 -12.33
N ASN A 34 -19.22 10.33 -13.33
CA ASN A 34 -20.27 9.29 -13.36
C ASN A 34 -20.04 8.13 -12.37
N ILE A 35 -18.94 8.16 -11.62
CA ILE A 35 -18.56 7.11 -10.68
C ILE A 35 -18.40 7.77 -9.31
N ILE A 36 -19.28 7.43 -8.39
CA ILE A 36 -19.29 7.96 -7.02
C ILE A 36 -18.79 6.87 -6.08
N TRP A 37 -17.94 7.24 -5.12
CA TRP A 37 -17.47 6.35 -4.06
C TRP A 37 -17.99 6.87 -2.72
N GLU A 38 -18.88 6.10 -2.10
CA GLU A 38 -19.62 6.47 -0.89
C GLU A 38 -19.63 5.33 0.14
N ASN A 39 -20.24 5.55 1.32
CA ASN A 39 -20.36 4.55 2.40
C ASN A 39 -19.02 3.95 2.83
N TRP A 40 -18.03 4.84 3.03
CA TRP A 40 -16.69 4.48 3.48
C TRP A 40 -16.71 3.90 4.89
N SER A 41 -15.99 2.81 5.06
CA SER A 41 -15.71 2.19 6.36
C SER A 41 -14.21 1.92 6.41
N ILE A 42 -13.49 2.68 7.24
CA ILE A 42 -12.04 2.59 7.36
C ILE A 42 -11.70 2.28 8.82
N GLN A 43 -10.88 1.26 9.04
CA GLN A 43 -10.56 0.79 10.39
C GLN A 43 -9.09 0.41 10.49
N LYS A 44 -8.44 0.82 11.59
CA LYS A 44 -7.14 0.26 11.99
C LYS A 44 -7.35 -1.13 12.55
N CYS A 45 -6.49 -2.06 12.17
CA CYS A 45 -6.42 -3.37 12.79
C CYS A 45 -5.63 -3.33 14.12
N PHE A 46 -4.63 -2.46 14.23
CA PHE A 46 -3.88 -2.27 15.47
C PHE A 46 -4.15 -0.89 16.07
N THR A 47 -4.54 -0.86 17.34
CA THR A 47 -4.71 0.38 18.13
C THR A 47 -3.41 1.19 18.12
N ASP A 48 -2.30 0.52 18.43
CA ASP A 48 -0.96 1.09 18.41
C ASP A 48 -0.15 0.54 17.24
N ASN A 49 0.67 1.42 16.65
CA ASN A 49 1.59 1.06 15.60
C ASN A 49 2.59 -0.01 16.08
N LYS A 50 2.77 -1.06 15.27
CA LYS A 50 3.69 -2.15 15.56
C LYS A 50 5.06 -1.85 14.98
N THR A 51 6.09 -2.41 15.60
CA THR A 51 7.47 -2.32 15.11
C THR A 51 8.01 -3.72 14.88
N ILE A 52 8.64 -3.93 13.73
CA ILE A 52 9.35 -5.16 13.38
C ILE A 52 10.77 -4.82 12.90
N LYS A 53 11.73 -5.68 13.20
CA LYS A 53 13.11 -5.53 12.73
C LYS A 53 13.36 -6.40 11.51
N LEU A 54 13.59 -5.79 10.35
CA LEU A 54 13.92 -6.49 9.10
C LEU A 54 15.27 -6.00 8.58
N ASN A 55 16.18 -6.92 8.26
CA ASN A 55 17.55 -6.61 7.79
C ASN A 55 18.28 -5.59 8.69
N GLY A 56 18.08 -5.69 10.01
CA GLY A 56 18.68 -4.79 10.99
C GLY A 56 18.04 -3.40 11.09
N LYS A 57 17.02 -3.09 10.30
CA LYS A 57 16.25 -1.84 10.36
C LYS A 57 14.93 -2.03 11.08
N ASP A 58 14.59 -1.07 11.94
CA ASP A 58 13.28 -1.03 12.58
C ASP A 58 12.26 -0.41 11.62
N ILE A 59 11.16 -1.13 11.42
CA ILE A 59 10.05 -0.73 10.55
C ILE A 59 8.82 -0.59 11.43
N LYS A 60 8.30 0.62 11.53
CA LYS A 60 7.03 0.93 12.20
C LYS A 60 5.91 0.78 11.18
N PHE A 61 4.83 0.10 11.50
CA PHE A 61 3.73 -0.16 10.57
C PHE A 61 2.37 -0.27 11.25
N ASN A 62 1.32 -0.11 10.45
CA ASN A 62 -0.06 -0.46 10.80
C ASN A 62 -0.78 -1.06 9.59
N TYR A 63 -1.86 -1.76 9.86
CA TYR A 63 -2.72 -2.39 8.87
C TYR A 63 -4.10 -1.73 8.95
N ILE A 64 -4.58 -1.23 7.82
CA ILE A 64 -5.84 -0.51 7.69
C ILE A 64 -6.71 -1.27 6.71
N THR A 65 -7.94 -1.61 7.10
CA THR A 65 -8.95 -2.14 6.20
C THR A 65 -9.85 -1.01 5.74
N TYR A 66 -10.22 -1.02 4.47
CA TYR A 66 -11.19 -0.09 3.91
C TYR A 66 -12.30 -0.86 3.19
N ALA A 67 -13.49 -0.29 3.19
CA ALA A 67 -14.58 -0.71 2.34
C ALA A 67 -15.40 0.50 1.90
N TYR A 68 -15.94 0.47 0.69
CA TYR A 68 -16.75 1.53 0.11
C TYR A 68 -17.68 0.98 -0.96
N ASP A 69 -18.72 1.74 -1.29
CA ASP A 69 -19.64 1.44 -2.38
C ASP A 69 -19.24 2.26 -3.60
N GLN A 70 -19.03 1.58 -4.73
CA GLN A 70 -18.85 2.23 -6.02
C GLN A 70 -20.19 2.25 -6.76
N VAL A 71 -20.75 3.44 -6.95
CA VAL A 71 -22.00 3.65 -7.69
C VAL A 71 -21.68 4.19 -9.08
N ASP A 72 -22.09 3.48 -10.12
CA ASP A 72 -22.05 3.95 -11.50
C ASP A 72 -23.40 4.59 -11.86
N THR A 73 -23.41 5.92 -12.01
CA THR A 73 -24.63 6.69 -12.29
C THR A 73 -25.05 6.64 -13.76
N THR A 74 -24.27 6.02 -14.66
CA THR A 74 -24.62 5.88 -16.08
C THR A 74 -25.42 4.63 -16.40
N ASN A 75 -25.26 3.56 -15.61
CA ASN A 75 -25.88 2.27 -15.85
C ASN A 75 -26.74 1.86 -14.66
N GLU A 76 -28.00 2.32 -14.63
CA GLU A 76 -29.03 1.84 -13.68
C GLU A 76 -28.66 1.95 -12.19
N ASN A 77 -27.73 2.85 -11.82
CA ASN A 77 -27.17 2.96 -10.46
C ASN A 77 -26.64 1.62 -9.91
N LYS A 78 -25.93 0.86 -10.76
CA LYS A 78 -25.24 -0.35 -10.30
C LYS A 78 -24.26 0.00 -9.19
N THR A 79 -24.49 -0.59 -8.02
CA THR A 79 -23.67 -0.43 -6.83
C THR A 79 -22.83 -1.68 -6.63
N ALA A 80 -21.51 -1.51 -6.56
CA ALA A 80 -20.58 -2.58 -6.26
C ALA A 80 -19.85 -2.27 -4.94
N ARG A 81 -20.01 -3.16 -3.95
CA ARG A 81 -19.22 -3.11 -2.72
C ARG A 81 -17.77 -3.48 -3.04
N LYS A 82 -16.84 -2.64 -2.61
CA LYS A 82 -15.41 -2.88 -2.70
C LYS A 82 -14.79 -2.81 -1.33
N ASP A 83 -13.90 -3.75 -1.06
CA ASP A 83 -13.13 -3.82 0.17
C ASP A 83 -11.69 -4.16 -0.15
N GLY A 84 -10.82 -3.88 0.81
CA GLY A 84 -9.40 -4.17 0.71
C GLY A 84 -8.61 -3.68 1.90
N PHE A 85 -7.30 -3.62 1.72
CA PHE A 85 -6.38 -3.23 2.78
C PHE A 85 -5.22 -2.35 2.32
N ILE A 86 -4.72 -1.57 3.28
CA ILE A 86 -3.54 -0.72 3.16
C ILE A 86 -2.63 -1.02 4.34
N ILE A 87 -1.39 -1.38 4.05
CA ILE A 87 -0.31 -1.44 5.03
C ILE A 87 0.46 -0.14 4.90
N VAL A 88 0.40 0.69 5.93
CA VAL A 88 1.24 1.89 6.03
C VAL A 88 2.44 1.58 6.90
N TYR A 89 3.62 1.94 6.42
CA TYR A 89 4.86 1.64 7.11
C TYR A 89 5.89 2.76 6.92
N SER A 90 6.80 2.88 7.88
CA SER A 90 7.93 3.80 7.83
C SER A 90 9.22 3.08 8.20
N THR A 91 10.27 3.41 7.44
CA THR A 91 11.64 2.93 7.67
C THR A 91 12.53 4.01 8.31
N GLY A 92 11.91 5.01 8.97
CA GLY A 92 12.59 6.08 9.69
C GLY A 92 12.29 7.47 9.11
N TYR A 93 12.59 7.68 7.82
CA TYR A 93 12.44 8.99 7.16
C TYR A 93 11.26 9.05 6.18
N ASP A 94 10.94 7.93 5.54
CA ASP A 94 9.91 7.86 4.53
C ASP A 94 8.67 7.13 5.04
N VAL A 95 7.50 7.60 4.62
CA VAL A 95 6.24 6.87 4.77
C VAL A 95 5.90 6.20 3.45
N ASN A 96 5.51 4.94 3.54
CA ASN A 96 5.21 4.11 2.38
C ASN A 96 3.92 3.32 2.62
N TYR A 97 3.27 2.96 1.53
CA TYR A 97 2.01 2.23 1.50
C TYR A 97 2.15 0.98 0.65
N ILE A 98 1.63 -0.15 1.13
CA ILE A 98 1.32 -1.32 0.31
C ILE A 98 -0.20 -1.42 0.27
N ILE A 99 -0.78 -1.50 -0.93
CA ILE A 99 -2.22 -1.57 -1.13
C ILE A 99 -2.55 -2.74 -2.04
N ASP A 100 -3.67 -3.41 -1.77
CA ASP A 100 -4.19 -4.55 -2.52
C ASP A 100 -4.90 -4.19 -3.83
N GLN A 101 -4.45 -3.12 -4.48
CA GLN A 101 -4.99 -2.64 -5.74
C GLN A 101 -3.86 -2.41 -6.75
N ASN A 102 -4.13 -2.67 -8.02
CA ASN A 102 -3.19 -2.39 -9.10
C ASN A 102 -3.52 -1.07 -9.81
N SER A 103 -4.59 -1.04 -10.60
CA SER A 103 -4.90 0.08 -11.50
C SER A 103 -5.40 1.35 -10.79
N TYR A 104 -6.15 1.20 -9.69
CA TYR A 104 -6.80 2.34 -9.01
C TYR A 104 -6.13 2.75 -7.71
N ALA A 105 -5.01 2.11 -7.35
CA ALA A 105 -4.32 2.32 -6.08
C ALA A 105 -3.97 3.79 -5.83
N MET A 106 -3.37 4.47 -6.83
CA MET A 106 -3.01 5.88 -6.70
C MET A 106 -4.23 6.77 -6.45
N LYS A 107 -5.31 6.56 -7.20
CA LYS A 107 -6.53 7.37 -7.08
C LYS A 107 -7.18 7.15 -5.71
N LEU A 108 -7.21 5.91 -5.24
CA LEU A 108 -7.72 5.56 -3.91
C LEU A 108 -6.90 6.24 -2.82
N LEU A 109 -5.58 6.05 -2.82
CA LEU A 109 -4.70 6.63 -1.81
C LEU A 109 -4.79 8.16 -1.79
N ARG A 110 -4.84 8.82 -2.96
CA ARG A 110 -5.01 10.27 -3.01
C ARG A 110 -6.32 10.74 -2.38
N LYS A 111 -7.41 10.02 -2.64
CA LYS A 111 -8.71 10.35 -2.05
C LYS A 111 -8.71 10.18 -0.53
N LEU A 112 -8.15 9.07 -0.04
CA LEU A 112 -8.04 8.81 1.40
C LEU A 112 -7.10 9.77 2.12
N LEU A 113 -6.07 10.28 1.44
CA LEU A 113 -5.10 11.23 2.03
C LEU A 113 -5.48 12.70 1.80
N SER A 114 -6.64 12.96 1.18
CA SER A 114 -7.12 14.30 0.79
C SER A 114 -6.11 15.08 -0.06
N TYR A 115 -5.47 14.38 -0.99
CA TYR A 115 -4.39 14.88 -1.84
C TYR A 115 -4.92 15.34 -3.21
N ASN A 116 -4.72 16.63 -3.49
CA ASN A 116 -5.22 17.30 -4.70
C ASN A 116 -4.09 17.72 -5.67
N GLY A 117 -2.84 17.70 -5.22
CA GLY A 117 -1.66 18.11 -5.97
C GLY A 117 -1.14 17.07 -6.97
N ARG A 118 0.04 17.37 -7.54
CA ARG A 118 0.80 16.43 -8.38
C ARG A 118 2.01 15.92 -7.59
N ASN A 119 2.41 14.68 -7.83
CA ASN A 119 3.60 14.03 -7.25
C ASN A 119 3.59 13.87 -5.72
N GLU A 120 2.40 13.86 -5.08
CA GLU A 120 2.26 13.59 -3.64
C GLU A 120 2.47 12.10 -3.29
N LEU A 121 2.29 11.23 -4.30
CA LEU A 121 2.52 9.79 -4.21
C LEU A 121 3.36 9.33 -5.39
N GLU A 122 4.46 8.64 -5.10
CA GLU A 122 5.35 8.04 -6.09
C GLU A 122 5.20 6.52 -6.08
N ARG A 123 5.12 5.90 -7.27
CA ARG A 123 5.04 4.44 -7.36
C ARG A 123 6.38 3.84 -6.96
N GLY A 124 6.38 2.98 -5.94
CA GLY A 124 7.55 2.23 -5.50
C GLY A 124 7.86 1.09 -6.47
N ASN A 125 8.37 1.43 -7.65
CA ASN A 125 8.89 0.44 -8.58
C ASN A 125 10.34 0.11 -8.21
N PHE A 126 10.64 -1.19 -8.13
CA PHE A 126 12.02 -1.64 -8.22
C PHE A 126 12.38 -1.73 -9.68
N ASP A 127 13.15 -0.76 -10.17
CA ASP A 127 13.75 -0.86 -11.50
C ASP A 127 15.02 -1.71 -11.39
N PHE A 128 14.90 -2.99 -11.75
CA PHE A 128 16.04 -3.89 -11.79
C PHE A 128 16.65 -3.82 -13.18
N SER A 129 17.85 -3.25 -13.30
CA SER A 129 18.59 -3.24 -14.55
C SER A 129 19.04 -4.66 -14.94
N ASN A 130 19.25 -4.90 -16.24
CA ASN A 130 19.84 -6.15 -16.72
C ASN A 130 21.22 -6.43 -16.09
N ASP A 131 21.96 -5.38 -15.75
CA ASP A 131 23.26 -5.50 -15.08
C ASP A 131 23.12 -6.03 -13.65
N PHE A 132 22.03 -5.70 -12.94
CA PHE A 132 21.74 -6.29 -11.63
C PHE A 132 21.57 -7.81 -11.73
N PHE A 133 20.85 -8.30 -12.74
CA PHE A 133 20.68 -9.74 -12.95
C PHE A 133 22.00 -10.41 -13.35
N SER A 134 22.78 -9.79 -14.24
CA SER A 134 24.12 -10.26 -14.62
C SER A 134 25.05 -10.33 -13.41
N TRP A 135 25.03 -9.32 -12.55
CA TRP A 135 25.79 -9.28 -11.30
C TRP A 135 25.33 -10.37 -10.33
N LEU A 136 24.02 -10.61 -10.21
CA LEU A 136 23.47 -11.63 -9.31
C LEU A 136 23.90 -13.04 -9.76
N ILE A 137 23.81 -13.33 -11.06
CA ILE A 137 24.30 -14.59 -11.65
C ILE A 137 25.80 -14.72 -11.37
N TYR A 138 26.59 -13.70 -11.69
CA TYR A 138 28.03 -13.71 -11.44
C TYR A 138 28.35 -13.97 -9.96
N ARG A 139 27.61 -13.35 -9.03
CA ARG A 139 27.81 -13.50 -7.58
C ARG A 139 27.47 -14.91 -7.08
N VAL A 140 26.40 -15.52 -7.60
CA VAL A 140 26.02 -16.90 -7.29
C VAL A 140 27.07 -17.89 -7.81
N TYR A 141 27.51 -17.71 -9.06
CA TYR A 141 28.48 -18.61 -9.68
C TYR A 141 29.90 -18.49 -9.13
N ASN A 142 30.35 -17.28 -8.77
CA ASN A 142 31.77 -17.02 -8.49
C ASN A 142 32.09 -16.69 -7.03
N LYS A 143 31.10 -16.44 -6.16
CA LYS A 143 31.36 -16.02 -4.76
C LYS A 143 30.71 -16.89 -3.67
N ASN A 144 30.22 -18.10 -3.96
CA ASN A 144 29.60 -19.00 -2.96
C ASN A 144 28.68 -18.25 -1.97
N CYS A 145 27.83 -17.36 -2.49
CA CYS A 145 26.78 -16.77 -1.66
C CYS A 145 25.69 -17.83 -1.50
N ASN A 146 25.60 -18.44 -0.31
CA ASN A 146 24.39 -19.12 0.11
C ASN A 146 23.28 -18.06 0.19
N ILE A 147 22.45 -17.99 -0.85
CA ILE A 147 21.20 -17.25 -0.78
C ILE A 147 20.28 -18.12 0.09
N GLU A 148 20.28 -17.86 1.40
CA GLU A 148 19.34 -18.49 2.32
C GLU A 148 17.94 -17.96 2.00
N VAL A 149 17.19 -18.74 1.25
CA VAL A 149 15.76 -18.54 1.07
C VAL A 149 15.09 -19.11 2.31
N PHE A 150 14.60 -18.25 3.20
CA PHE A 150 13.76 -18.67 4.32
C PHE A 150 12.42 -19.16 3.77
N LEU A 151 12.33 -20.45 3.47
CA LEU A 151 11.05 -21.11 3.25
C LEU A 151 10.37 -21.26 4.61
N GLU A 152 9.24 -20.59 4.80
CA GLU A 152 8.40 -20.83 5.98
C GLU A 152 8.06 -22.32 6.02
N LYS A 153 8.49 -23.00 7.09
CA LYS A 153 8.18 -24.41 7.31
C LYS A 153 6.65 -24.56 7.33
N GLU A 154 6.13 -25.40 6.43
CA GLU A 154 4.76 -25.91 6.52
C GLU A 154 4.52 -26.40 7.95
N LYS A 155 3.62 -25.72 8.66
CA LYS A 155 3.08 -26.21 9.92
C LYS A 155 2.32 -27.50 9.61
N ASN A 156 3.00 -28.63 9.74
CA ASN A 156 2.33 -29.92 9.84
C ASN A 156 1.40 -29.86 11.05
N LEU A 157 0.10 -29.74 10.78
CA LEU A 157 -0.94 -29.93 11.79
C LEU A 157 -0.80 -31.36 12.33
N ARG A 158 -0.59 -31.46 13.65
CA ARG A 158 -0.93 -32.63 14.44
C ARG A 158 -2.29 -32.39 15.08
#